data_AF-W3TWH2-F1
#
_entry.id   AF-W3TWH2-F1
#
_cell.length_a   1.000
_cell.length_b   1.000
_cell.length_c   1.000
_cell.angle_alpha   90.00
_cell.angle_beta   90.00
_cell.angle_gamma   90.00
#
_symmetry.space_group_name_H-M   'P 1'
#
loop_
_entity.id
_entity.type
_entity.pdbx_description
1 polymer ?
#
loop_
_entity_poly.entity_id
_entity_poly.type
_entity_poly.pdbx_seq_one_letter_code
_entity_poly.pdbx_strand_id
1 'polypeptide(L)'
;MSDVPNREGKFFKCAGVATDTFPLPFANEEEARFIHNSAYPPDLSLMAHACIVSLPFPAFISNILNHYNTAGPNYNYITALLTRYQKAPENTKIADGYW
;
A
#
# COMPACT_ATOMS: atom_id res chain seq x y z
N MET A 1 8.48 4.53 18.21
CA MET A 1 9.85 4.95 18.52
C MET A 1 9.97 5.05 20.04
N SER A 2 10.51 4.01 20.67
CA SER A 2 10.95 4.08 22.06
C SER A 2 12.43 4.44 21.96
N ASP A 3 12.78 5.67 22.35
CA ASP A 3 14.13 6.18 22.14
C ASP A 3 14.90 6.29 23.47
N VAL A 4 16.23 6.23 23.33
CA VAL A 4 17.33 6.16 24.31
C VAL A 4 16.95 5.96 25.79
N PRO A 5 17.42 4.87 26.45
CA PRO A 5 17.20 4.69 27.87
C PRO A 5 17.83 5.85 28.66
N ASN A 6 17.07 6.45 29.58
CA ASN A 6 17.66 7.40 30.53
C ASN A 6 18.66 6.68 31.45
N ARG A 7 19.40 7.43 32.29
CA ARG A 7 20.36 6.85 33.26
C ARG A 7 19.74 5.86 34.27
N GLU A 8 18.43 5.83 34.40
CA GLU A 8 17.64 4.91 35.24
C GLU A 8 17.11 3.69 34.43
N GLY A 9 17.43 3.58 33.14
CA GLY A 9 17.01 2.47 32.27
C GLY A 9 15.57 2.56 31.78
N LYS A 10 14.88 3.70 31.94
CA LYS A 10 13.50 3.89 31.46
C LYS A 10 13.51 4.43 30.02
N PHE A 11 12.69 3.82 29.16
CA PHE A 11 12.45 4.28 27.79
C PHE A 11 11.32 5.29 27.78
N PHE A 12 11.54 6.45 27.15
CA PHE A 12 10.50 7.47 26.98
C PHE A 12 10.13 7.61 25.51
N LYS A 13 8.89 8.02 25.25
CA LYS A 13 8.44 8.38 23.91
C LYS A 13 8.83 9.82 23.64
N CYS A 14 9.86 10.02 22.83
CA CYS A 14 10.30 11.35 22.39
C CYS A 14 9.31 11.93 21.36
N ALA A 15 9.28 13.25 21.25
CA ALA A 15 8.61 13.92 20.14
C ALA A 15 9.30 13.52 18.83
N GLY A 16 8.50 13.29 17.78
CA GLY A 16 9.04 12.86 16.48
C GLY A 16 9.91 13.93 15.85
N VAL A 17 11.03 13.50 15.27
CA VAL A 17 11.97 14.34 14.51
C VAL A 17 11.78 14.06 13.01
N ALA A 18 12.16 15.00 12.14
CA ALA A 18 12.02 14.85 10.69
C ALA A 18 12.80 13.65 10.10
N THR A 19 13.76 13.09 10.84
CA THR A 19 14.51 11.89 10.46
C THR A 19 13.80 10.59 10.81
N ASP A 20 12.72 10.64 11.59
CA ASP A 20 12.00 9.45 12.02
C ASP A 20 11.17 8.87 10.86
N THR A 21 11.12 7.54 10.81
CA THR A 21 10.21 6.83 9.91
C THR A 21 8.77 6.99 10.37
N PHE A 22 7.82 6.93 9.43
CA PHE A 22 6.41 6.89 9.78
C PHE A 22 6.11 5.72 10.73
N PRO A 23 5.36 5.95 11.82
CA PRO A 23 5.00 4.88 12.72
C PRO A 23 4.06 3.90 12.01
N LEU A 24 4.30 2.61 12.18
CA LEU A 24 3.37 1.59 11.69
C LEU A 24 2.05 1.68 12.48
N PRO A 25 0.90 1.50 11.80
CA PRO A 25 -0.41 1.53 12.44
C PRO A 25 -0.68 0.31 13.34
N PHE A 26 -0.04 -0.83 13.06
CA PHE A 26 -0.20 -2.08 13.79
C PHE A 26 1.15 -2.54 14.35
N ALA A 27 1.13 -3.20 15.52
CA ALA A 27 2.36 -3.69 16.14
C ALA A 27 2.87 -4.96 15.46
N ASN A 28 1.97 -5.77 14.89
CA ASN A 28 2.31 -6.98 14.14
C ASN A 28 1.26 -7.30 13.06
N GLU A 29 1.61 -8.25 12.19
CA GLU A 29 0.74 -8.70 11.09
C GLU A 29 -0.53 -9.41 11.59
N GLU A 30 -0.46 -10.13 12.70
CA GLU A 30 -1.60 -10.87 13.26
C GLU A 30 -2.68 -9.93 13.82
N GLU A 31 -2.28 -8.81 14.43
CA GLU A 31 -3.16 -7.74 14.92
C GLU A 31 -3.84 -7.03 13.75
N ALA A 32 -3.08 -6.73 12.69
CA ALA A 32 -3.64 -6.17 11.48
C ALA A 32 -4.69 -7.09 10.85
N ARG A 33 -4.39 -8.40 10.76
CA ARG A 33 -5.34 -9.41 10.25
C ARG A 33 -6.56 -9.55 11.15
N PHE A 34 -6.40 -9.52 12.48
CA PHE A 34 -7.51 -9.62 13.41
C PHE A 34 -8.53 -8.48 13.22
N ILE A 35 -8.05 -7.26 12.99
CA ILE A 35 -8.90 -6.07 12.82
C ILE A 35 -9.55 -6.05 11.42
N HIS A 36 -8.87 -6.60 10.41
CA HIS A 36 -9.29 -6.52 9.00
C HIS A 36 -9.91 -7.83 8.47
N ASN A 37 -10.64 -8.58 9.28
CA ASN A 37 -11.32 -9.82 8.87
C ASN A 37 -10.36 -10.82 8.19
N SER A 38 -9.17 -11.00 8.76
CA SER A 38 -8.05 -11.80 8.26
C SER A 38 -7.34 -11.25 7.01
N ALA A 39 -7.71 -10.09 6.50
CA ALA A 39 -6.99 -9.42 5.42
C ALA A 39 -5.80 -8.64 5.97
N TYR A 40 -4.62 -8.76 5.35
CA TYR A 40 -3.45 -7.98 5.73
C TYR A 40 -3.26 -6.80 4.77
N PRO A 41 -3.33 -5.54 5.24
CA PRO A 41 -3.04 -4.39 4.39
C PRO A 41 -1.55 -4.41 3.98
N PRO A 42 -1.23 -4.38 2.67
CA PRO A 42 0.15 -4.38 2.20
C PRO A 42 0.85 -3.05 2.53
N ASP A 43 2.18 -3.08 2.62
CA ASP A 43 2.99 -1.87 2.80
C ASP A 43 2.88 -0.96 1.57
N LEU A 44 2.56 0.32 1.80
CA LEU A 44 2.28 1.28 0.72
C LEU A 44 3.54 1.90 0.09
N SER A 45 4.72 1.69 0.68
CA SER A 45 5.96 2.40 0.28
C SER A 45 6.37 2.10 -1.17
N LEU A 46 6.07 0.90 -1.67
CA LEU A 46 6.46 0.44 -3.01
C LEU A 46 5.27 0.07 -3.90
N MET A 47 4.03 0.31 -3.49
CA MET A 47 2.85 -0.13 -4.27
C MET A 47 2.79 0.47 -5.68
N ALA A 48 3.28 1.70 -5.87
CA ALA A 48 3.34 2.33 -7.18
C ALA A 48 4.32 1.63 -8.16
N HIS A 49 5.25 0.83 -7.64
CA HIS A 49 6.27 0.13 -8.45
C HIS A 49 6.08 -1.41 -8.47
N ALA A 50 5.39 -1.98 -7.49
CA ALA A 50 5.36 -3.42 -7.25
C ALA A 50 4.47 -4.26 -8.18
N CYS A 51 3.45 -3.68 -8.82
CA CYS A 51 2.63 -4.41 -9.78
C CYS A 51 3.17 -4.22 -11.21
N ILE A 52 3.31 -5.29 -12.00
CA ILE A 52 3.73 -5.16 -13.40
C ILE A 52 2.55 -5.54 -14.28
N VAL A 53 2.12 -4.61 -15.13
CA VAL A 53 1.26 -4.94 -16.26
C VAL A 53 2.17 -5.52 -17.35
N SER A 54 1.99 -6.79 -17.67
CA SER A 54 2.60 -7.40 -18.85
C SER A 54 2.01 -6.75 -20.09
N LEU A 55 2.77 -5.85 -20.72
CA LEU A 55 2.37 -5.23 -21.98
C LEU A 55 2.64 -6.23 -23.13
N PRO A 56 1.65 -6.53 -23.98
CA PRO A 56 1.86 -7.40 -25.13
C PRO A 56 2.82 -6.75 -26.15
N PHE A 57 3.66 -7.55 -26.80
CA PHE A 57 4.48 -7.09 -27.93
C PHE A 57 3.57 -6.59 -29.07
N PRO A 58 3.80 -5.41 -29.66
CA PRO A 58 4.98 -4.53 -29.60
C PRO A 58 4.85 -3.28 -28.71
N ALA A 59 3.84 -3.19 -27.84
CA ALA A 59 3.54 -1.97 -27.05
C ALA A 59 4.72 -1.49 -26.18
N PHE A 60 5.58 -2.43 -25.73
CA PHE A 60 6.80 -2.13 -24.99
C PHE A 60 7.80 -1.26 -25.77
N ILE A 61 7.91 -1.42 -27.10
CA ILE A 61 8.84 -0.64 -27.94
C ILE A 61 8.42 0.83 -28.02
N SER A 62 7.11 1.09 -28.11
CA SER A 62 6.57 2.46 -28.12
C SER A 62 6.87 3.20 -26.80
N ASN A 63 6.86 2.50 -25.67
CA ASN A 63 7.20 3.09 -24.37
C ASN A 63 8.68 3.49 -24.26
N ILE A 64 9.59 2.69 -24.83
CA ILE A 64 11.02 3.01 -24.86
C ILE A 64 11.28 4.26 -25.71
N LEU A 65 10.68 4.32 -26.90
CA LEU A 65 10.93 5.42 -27.85
C LEU A 65 10.42 6.77 -27.32
N ASN A 66 9.29 6.77 -26.62
CA ASN A 66 8.67 7.99 -26.15
C ASN A 66 9.21 8.49 -24.79
N HIS A 67 10.25 7.86 -24.22
CA HIS A 67 10.78 8.19 -22.88
C HIS A 67 9.68 8.38 -21.82
N TYR A 68 8.56 7.63 -21.92
CA TYR A 68 7.51 7.67 -20.91
C TYR A 68 7.99 6.92 -19.67
N ASN A 69 8.89 7.54 -18.90
CA ASN A 69 9.13 7.25 -17.48
C ASN A 69 7.97 7.79 -16.62
N THR A 70 6.73 7.72 -17.12
CA THR A 70 5.55 8.06 -16.31
C THR A 70 5.32 6.89 -15.37
N ALA A 71 6.03 6.91 -14.25
CA ALA A 71 5.64 6.33 -12.96
C ALA A 71 4.79 5.04 -13.01
N GLY A 72 5.19 4.06 -13.81
CA GLY A 72 4.58 2.73 -13.91
C GLY A 72 3.09 2.69 -14.31
N PRO A 73 2.62 1.59 -14.93
CA PRO A 73 1.20 1.34 -15.14
C PRO A 73 0.36 1.30 -13.83
N ASN A 74 1.00 1.35 -12.65
CA ASN A 74 0.33 1.20 -11.35
C ASN A 74 -0.20 2.47 -10.72
N TYR A 75 0.30 3.67 -11.07
CA TYR A 75 -0.37 4.90 -10.61
C TYR A 75 -1.81 4.95 -11.12
N ASN A 76 -2.00 4.53 -12.37
CA ASN A 76 -3.32 4.36 -12.98
C ASN A 76 -4.12 3.25 -12.30
N TYR A 77 -3.48 2.16 -11.87
CA TYR A 77 -4.13 1.08 -11.12
C TYR A 77 -4.61 1.53 -9.75
N ILE A 78 -3.74 2.14 -8.94
CA ILE A 78 -4.07 2.66 -7.61
C ILE A 78 -5.19 3.71 -7.72
N THR A 79 -5.07 4.62 -8.69
CA THR A 79 -6.10 5.65 -8.93
C THR A 79 -7.42 5.02 -9.36
N ALA A 80 -7.41 4.02 -10.25
CA ALA A 80 -8.61 3.33 -10.67
C ALA A 80 -9.27 2.56 -9.51
N LEU A 81 -8.49 1.87 -8.67
CA LEU A 81 -9.00 1.19 -7.48
C LEU A 81 -9.69 2.17 -6.53
N LEU A 82 -9.06 3.31 -6.25
CA LEU A 82 -9.61 4.27 -5.29
C LEU A 82 -10.84 5.02 -5.81
N THR A 83 -10.92 5.27 -7.12
CA THR A 83 -11.94 6.16 -7.70
C THR A 83 -13.10 5.45 -8.37
N ARG A 84 -12.97 4.16 -8.70
CA ARG A 84 -13.95 3.43 -9.53
C ARG A 84 -14.73 2.34 -8.81
N TYR A 85 -14.89 2.44 -7.48
CA TYR A 85 -15.85 1.57 -6.79
C TYR A 85 -17.27 1.81 -7.33
N GLN A 86 -17.85 0.77 -7.92
CA GLN A 86 -19.20 0.77 -8.50
C GLN A 86 -20.05 -0.32 -7.86
N LYS A 87 -21.37 -0.13 -7.83
CA LYS A 87 -22.29 -1.14 -7.31
C LYS A 87 -22.18 -2.43 -8.12
N ALA A 88 -22.13 -3.56 -7.44
CA ALA A 88 -22.09 -4.88 -8.07
C ALA A 88 -23.29 -5.11 -9.01
N PRO A 89 -23.10 -5.77 -10.16
CA PRO A 89 -24.19 -6.12 -11.07
C PRO A 89 -25.13 -7.15 -10.43
N GLU A 90 -26.39 -7.14 -10.86
CA GLU A 90 -27.52 -7.78 -10.16
C GLU A 90 -27.43 -9.33 -10.05
N ASN A 91 -26.49 -9.98 -10.75
CA ASN A 91 -26.32 -11.44 -10.75
C ASN A 91 -25.01 -11.91 -10.07
N THR A 92 -24.39 -11.08 -9.22
CA THR A 92 -23.16 -11.47 -8.52
C THR A 92 -23.42 -11.67 -7.03
N LYS A 93 -23.18 -12.89 -6.55
CA LYS A 93 -23.19 -13.19 -5.11
C LYS A 93 -21.83 -12.81 -4.52
N ILE A 94 -21.82 -11.78 -3.68
CA ILE A 94 -20.66 -11.33 -2.94
C ILE A 94 -20.75 -11.89 -1.52
N ALA A 95 -19.62 -12.31 -0.94
CA ALA A 95 -19.58 -12.79 0.43
C ALA A 95 -19.83 -11.65 1.42
N ASP A 96 -20.43 -11.96 2.56
CA ASP A 96 -20.73 -10.96 3.59
C ASP A 96 -19.46 -10.21 4.04
N GLY A 97 -19.53 -8.88 4.09
CA GLY A 97 -18.39 -8.01 4.42
C GLY A 97 -17.60 -7.47 3.23
N TYR A 98 -17.95 -7.86 2.00
CA TYR A 98 -17.43 -7.28 0.75
C TYR A 98 -18.56 -6.51 0.03
N TRP A 99 -18.21 -5.42 -0.66
CA TRP A 99 -19.15 -4.44 -1.23
C TRP A 99 -19.01 -4.31 -2.74
#